data_AF-A0AAU5KNR5-F1
#
_entry.id   AF-A0AAU5KNR5-F1
#
_cell.length_a   1.000
_cell.length_b   1.000
_cell.length_c   1.000
_cell.angle_alpha   90.00
_cell.angle_beta   90.00
_cell.angle_gamma   90.00
#
_symmetry.space_group_name_H-M   'P 1'
#
loop_
_entity.id
_entity.type
_entity.pdbx_description
1 polymer ?
#
loop_
_entity_poly.entity_id
_entity_poly.type
_entity_poly.pdbx_seq_one_letter_code
_entity_poly.pdbx_strand_id
1 'polypeptide(L)'
;MLSRRTSLRTAVAVLGAGAALTLTMSAPAFAANEGDHWLTTANCTADQKIELQLYSDGQYHDFQAIDPTRINGNCEFVLLDGRVGWDSFSGAQSPWYYDGPGRSYQAYVIDHTSGQVAYGIRN
;
A
#
# COMPACT_ATOMS: atom_id res chain seq x y z
N MET A 1 -46.93 39.93 55.20
CA MET A 1 -46.88 38.60 55.86
C MET A 1 -47.58 37.64 54.91
N LEU A 2 -47.06 36.58 54.28
CA LEU A 2 -45.89 35.68 54.32
C LEU A 2 -45.38 35.54 52.84
N SER A 3 -44.10 35.65 52.49
CA SER A 3 -42.96 34.70 52.59
C SER A 3 -42.90 33.55 51.55
N ARG A 4 -41.85 33.63 50.70
CA ARG A 4 -40.95 32.58 50.13
C ARG A 4 -41.55 31.46 49.25
N ARG A 5 -41.13 31.25 47.98
CA ARG A 5 -39.82 30.90 47.32
C ARG A 5 -39.81 29.41 46.94
N THR A 6 -39.69 29.12 45.64
CA THR A 6 -38.90 28.03 45.01
C THR A 6 -39.17 28.07 43.49
N SER A 7 -38.34 28.69 42.64
CA SER A 7 -37.11 28.17 42.00
C SER A 7 -37.23 26.74 41.44
N LEU A 8 -37.31 26.61 40.11
CA LEU A 8 -36.84 25.49 39.28
C LEU A 8 -36.87 25.98 37.81
N ARG A 9 -35.79 26.57 37.29
CA ARG A 9 -34.67 25.95 36.53
C ARG A 9 -35.10 25.13 35.29
N THR A 10 -34.75 25.74 34.13
CA THR A 10 -34.22 25.15 32.87
C THR A 10 -35.14 24.34 31.94
N ALA A 11 -35.27 24.78 30.70
CA ALA A 11 -34.52 24.20 29.56
C ALA A 11 -34.71 25.06 28.29
N VAL A 12 -33.61 25.55 27.74
CA VAL A 12 -33.52 26.10 26.38
C VAL A 12 -33.16 24.94 25.46
N ALA A 13 -33.90 24.75 24.38
CA ALA A 13 -33.43 24.03 23.22
C ALA A 13 -34.22 24.51 21.98
N VAL A 14 -33.68 25.49 21.27
CA VAL A 14 -34.21 25.90 19.95
C VAL A 14 -33.04 25.98 18.97
N LEU A 15 -33.06 24.98 18.09
CA LEU A 15 -32.59 24.92 16.71
C LEU A 15 -31.27 25.59 16.28
N GLY A 16 -30.41 24.76 15.72
CA GLY A 16 -29.40 25.16 14.76
C GLY A 16 -28.86 23.95 14.03
N ALA A 17 -29.62 23.43 13.07
CA ALA A 17 -29.16 22.42 12.12
C ALA A 17 -28.08 23.03 11.22
N GLY A 18 -26.85 23.12 11.72
CA GLY A 18 -25.68 23.35 10.90
C GLY A 18 -25.28 22.02 10.28
N ALA A 19 -25.53 21.87 8.98
CA ALA A 19 -24.99 20.76 8.21
C ALA A 19 -23.46 20.80 8.34
N ALA A 20 -22.90 19.95 9.20
CA ALA A 20 -21.51 19.60 9.14
C ALA A 20 -21.33 18.84 7.82
N LEU A 21 -20.86 19.56 6.79
CA LEU A 21 -20.17 18.95 5.67
C LEU A 21 -18.99 18.21 6.29
N THR A 22 -19.21 16.94 6.63
CA THR A 22 -18.12 16.00 6.83
C THR A 22 -17.47 15.90 5.45
N LEU A 23 -16.49 16.77 5.20
CA LEU A 23 -15.37 16.42 4.36
C LEU A 23 -14.86 15.12 4.98
N THR A 24 -15.33 14.00 4.45
CA THR A 24 -14.61 12.75 4.52
C THR A 24 -13.27 13.09 3.91
N MET A 25 -12.34 13.52 4.75
CA MET A 25 -10.94 13.35 4.48
C MET A 25 -10.86 11.85 4.27
N SER A 26 -10.89 11.45 3.01
CA SER A 26 -10.46 10.14 2.55
C SER A 26 -9.11 9.99 3.21
N ALA A 27 -9.09 9.31 4.36
CA ALA A 27 -7.86 8.89 4.97
C ALA A 27 -7.09 8.25 3.82
N PRO A 28 -5.83 8.67 3.57
CA PRO A 28 -5.03 7.96 2.58
C PRO A 28 -5.16 6.49 2.98
N ALA A 29 -5.59 5.65 2.02
CA ALA A 29 -5.58 4.23 2.25
C ALA A 29 -4.12 3.91 2.55
N PHE A 30 -3.75 3.79 3.82
CA PHE A 30 -2.43 3.32 4.19
C PHE A 30 -2.33 1.94 3.55
N ALA A 31 -1.41 1.79 2.58
CA ALA A 31 -1.19 0.52 1.94
C ALA A 31 -0.91 -0.47 3.06
N ALA A 32 -1.74 -1.51 3.20
CA ALA A 32 -1.56 -2.49 4.29
C ALA A 32 -0.16 -3.14 4.27
N ASN A 33 0.52 -3.04 3.12
CA ASN A 33 1.81 -3.63 2.84
C ASN A 33 2.89 -2.61 2.46
N GLU A 34 2.73 -1.31 2.78
CA GLU A 34 3.79 -0.32 2.51
C GLU A 34 5.12 -0.73 3.15
N GLY A 35 6.21 -0.61 2.39
CA GLY A 35 7.58 -0.86 2.83
C GLY A 35 8.38 -1.82 1.96
N ASP A 36 9.51 -2.24 2.53
CA ASP A 36 10.52 -3.09 1.90
C ASP A 36 10.33 -4.56 2.32
N HIS A 37 10.27 -5.45 1.34
CA HIS A 37 10.00 -6.88 1.51
C HIS A 37 11.09 -7.70 0.85
N TRP A 38 12.02 -8.21 1.65
CA TRP A 38 13.17 -8.96 1.16
C TRP A 38 12.79 -10.36 0.66
N LEU A 39 13.08 -10.63 -0.62
CA LEU A 39 13.00 -11.95 -1.24
C LEU A 39 14.41 -12.53 -1.34
N THR A 40 14.67 -13.63 -0.64
CA THR A 40 16.01 -14.25 -0.60
C THR A 40 15.95 -15.75 -0.91
N THR A 41 16.85 -16.18 -1.79
CA THR A 41 17.20 -17.57 -2.06
C THR A 41 18.66 -17.82 -1.68
N ALA A 42 19.19 -19.01 -1.96
CA ALA A 42 20.61 -19.31 -1.73
C ALA A 42 21.55 -18.34 -2.46
N ASN A 43 21.21 -17.92 -3.69
CA ASN A 43 22.11 -17.12 -4.53
C ASN A 43 21.56 -15.76 -4.98
N CYS A 44 20.26 -15.56 -4.92
CA CYS A 44 19.57 -14.39 -5.45
C CYS A 44 18.82 -13.66 -4.33
N THR A 45 18.94 -12.34 -4.30
CA THR A 45 18.21 -11.47 -3.36
C THR A 45 17.66 -10.27 -4.10
N ALA A 46 16.41 -9.92 -3.80
CA ALA A 46 15.81 -8.66 -4.21
C ALA A 46 14.98 -8.09 -3.07
N ASP A 47 14.74 -6.78 -3.15
CA ASP A 47 13.82 -6.06 -2.31
C ASP A 47 12.56 -5.71 -3.10
N GLN A 48 11.40 -6.16 -2.66
CA GLN A 48 10.13 -5.68 -3.19
C GLN A 48 9.72 -4.45 -2.37
N LYS A 49 9.65 -3.31 -3.04
CA LYS A 49 9.25 -2.04 -2.45
C LYS A 49 7.80 -1.77 -2.79
N ILE A 50 6.99 -1.46 -1.80
CA ILE A 50 5.60 -1.05 -1.96
C ILE A 50 5.46 0.34 -1.34
N GLU A 51 5.00 1.31 -2.13
CA GLU A 51 4.92 2.72 -1.72
C GLU A 51 3.62 3.34 -2.21
N LEU A 52 3.09 4.29 -1.43
CA LEU A 52 2.00 5.15 -1.88
C LEU A 52 2.54 6.26 -2.79
N GLN A 53 2.05 6.34 -4.02
CA GLN A 53 2.40 7.42 -4.95
C GLN A 53 1.15 8.15 -5.46
N LEU A 54 1.30 9.45 -5.74
CA LEU A 54 0.24 10.26 -6.32
C LEU A 54 0.07 9.92 -7.81
N TYR A 55 -1.12 9.47 -8.20
CA TYR A 55 -1.43 9.11 -9.58
C TYR A 55 -2.13 10.22 -10.35
N SER A 56 -2.31 10.03 -11.67
CA SER A 56 -2.86 11.04 -12.58
C SER A 56 -4.29 11.47 -12.27
N ASP A 57 -5.03 10.70 -11.48
CA ASP A 57 -6.38 11.02 -11.00
C ASP A 57 -6.39 11.93 -9.75
N GLY A 58 -5.20 12.32 -9.27
CA GLY A 58 -5.03 13.16 -8.09
C GLY A 58 -5.22 12.42 -6.76
N GLN A 59 -5.28 11.08 -6.78
CA GLN A 59 -5.37 10.26 -5.58
C GLN A 59 -4.06 9.50 -5.35
N TYR A 60 -3.81 9.12 -4.09
CA TYR A 60 -2.70 8.23 -3.75
C TYR A 60 -3.12 6.79 -3.99
N HIS A 61 -2.26 6.03 -4.66
CA HIS A 61 -2.43 4.60 -4.90
C HIS A 61 -1.15 3.86 -4.58
N ASP A 62 -1.27 2.55 -4.38
CA ASP A 62 -0.14 1.69 -4.15
C ASP A 62 0.62 1.48 -5.47
N PHE A 63 1.95 1.55 -5.38
CA PHE A 63 2.85 1.18 -6.43
C PHE A 63 3.86 0.20 -5.87
N GLN A 64 4.32 -0.71 -6.71
CA GLN A 64 5.38 -1.63 -6.32
C GLN A 64 6.48 -1.76 -7.36
N ALA A 65 7.68 -2.02 -6.88
CA ALA A 65 8.86 -2.32 -7.69
C ALA A 65 9.64 -3.47 -7.05
N ILE A 66 10.46 -4.15 -7.85
CA ILE A 66 11.43 -5.13 -7.37
C ILE A 66 12.84 -4.63 -7.70
N ASP A 67 13.70 -4.59 -6.68
CA ASP A 67 15.07 -4.09 -6.73
C ASP A 67 16.05 -5.23 -6.43
N PRO A 68 16.66 -5.86 -7.46
CA PRO A 68 17.66 -6.90 -7.26
C PRO A 68 18.90 -6.37 -6.55
N THR A 69 19.28 -7.00 -5.43
CA THR A 69 20.46 -6.58 -4.63
C THR A 69 21.59 -7.61 -4.64
N ARG A 70 21.27 -8.89 -4.89
CA ARG A 70 22.25 -9.95 -5.10
C ARG A 70 21.89 -10.74 -6.35
N ILE A 71 22.83 -10.77 -7.28
CA ILE A 71 22.69 -11.46 -8.55
C ILE A 71 23.90 -12.39 -8.80
N ASN A 72 23.60 -13.58 -9.29
CA ASN A 72 24.51 -14.35 -10.13
C ASN A 72 23.79 -14.55 -11.48
N GLY A 73 24.49 -14.81 -12.59
CA GLY A 73 23.87 -14.85 -13.94
C GLY A 73 22.76 -15.90 -14.16
N ASN A 74 22.31 -16.58 -13.11
CA ASN A 74 21.21 -17.54 -13.06
C ASN A 74 20.03 -17.04 -12.21
N CYS A 75 20.02 -15.76 -11.80
CA CYS A 75 18.89 -15.15 -11.11
C CYS A 75 17.90 -14.56 -12.11
N GLU A 76 16.62 -14.80 -11.88
CA GLU A 76 15.51 -14.16 -12.58
C GLU A 76 14.63 -13.44 -11.56
N PHE A 77 14.31 -12.19 -11.83
CA PHE A 77 13.51 -11.31 -11.00
C PHE A 77 12.25 -10.95 -11.77
N VAL A 78 11.07 -11.15 -11.18
CA VAL A 78 9.80 -11.07 -11.92
C VAL A 78 8.73 -10.32 -11.12
N LEU A 79 7.92 -9.51 -11.80
CA LEU A 79 6.67 -8.96 -11.28
C LEU A 79 5.49 -9.46 -12.13
N LEU A 80 4.48 -10.05 -11.47
CA LEU A 80 3.30 -10.64 -12.13
C LEU A 80 1.99 -10.04 -11.62
N ASP A 81 1.07 -9.67 -12.51
CA ASP A 81 -0.34 -9.35 -12.23
C ASP A 81 -1.24 -10.29 -13.04
N GLY A 82 -1.24 -11.58 -12.68
CA GLY A 82 -1.84 -12.67 -13.45
C GLY A 82 -1.18 -12.96 -14.82
N ARG A 83 -0.31 -12.07 -15.29
CA ARG A 83 0.60 -12.19 -16.45
C ARG A 83 1.94 -11.55 -16.09
N VAL A 84 2.99 -11.89 -16.85
CA VAL A 84 4.31 -11.24 -16.69
C VAL A 84 4.18 -9.76 -17.05
N GLY A 85 4.36 -8.90 -16.05
CA GLY A 85 4.42 -7.45 -16.22
C GLY A 85 5.86 -6.97 -16.43
N TRP A 86 6.82 -7.68 -15.84
CA TRP A 86 8.25 -7.42 -15.96
C TRP A 86 9.08 -8.63 -15.55
N ASP A 87 10.20 -8.85 -16.23
CA ASP A 87 11.23 -9.81 -15.86
C ASP A 87 12.64 -9.25 -16.13
N SER A 88 13.63 -9.72 -15.37
CA SER A 88 15.03 -9.33 -15.53
C SER A 88 16.00 -10.40 -15.05
N PHE A 89 17.10 -10.53 -15.81
CA PHE A 89 18.27 -11.36 -15.47
C PHE A 89 19.53 -10.52 -15.24
N SER A 90 19.42 -9.18 -15.25
CA SER A 90 20.58 -8.28 -15.24
C SER A 90 20.84 -7.60 -13.90
N GLY A 91 19.91 -7.76 -12.95
CA GLY A 91 19.94 -7.07 -11.66
C GLY A 91 19.45 -5.63 -11.72
N ALA A 92 18.89 -5.19 -12.85
CA ALA A 92 18.24 -3.89 -12.95
C ALA A 92 16.92 -3.88 -12.13
N GLN A 93 16.65 -2.79 -11.42
CA GLN A 93 15.36 -2.55 -10.78
C GLN A 93 14.25 -2.48 -11.83
N SER A 94 13.07 -2.98 -11.50
CA SER A 94 11.88 -2.76 -12.31
C SER A 94 11.43 -1.30 -12.30
N PRO A 95 10.66 -0.86 -13.31
CA PRO A 95 9.78 0.29 -13.16
C PRO A 95 8.85 0.13 -11.94
N TRP A 96 8.28 1.24 -11.49
CA TRP A 96 7.17 1.23 -10.54
C TRP A 96 5.88 0.84 -11.26
N TYR A 97 5.22 -0.20 -10.78
CA TYR A 97 3.96 -0.70 -11.30
C TYR A 97 2.81 -0.26 -10.40
N TYR A 98 1.78 0.31 -11.01
CA TYR A 98 0.53 0.65 -10.34
C TYR A 98 -0.16 -0.61 -9.85
N ASP A 99 -0.45 -0.65 -8.56
CA ASP A 99 -1.04 -1.77 -7.85
C ASP A 99 -2.27 -1.35 -7.01
N GLY A 100 -2.97 -0.33 -7.51
CA GLY A 100 -4.23 0.13 -6.93
C GLY A 100 -5.44 -0.73 -7.35
N PRO A 101 -6.67 -0.27 -7.11
CA PRO A 101 -7.89 -1.05 -7.27
C PRO A 101 -7.98 -1.83 -8.60
N GLY A 102 -8.14 -3.15 -8.48
CA GLY A 102 -8.28 -4.06 -9.62
C GLY A 102 -6.97 -4.56 -10.25
N ARG A 103 -5.83 -4.22 -9.63
CA ARG A 103 -4.51 -4.80 -9.91
C ARG A 103 -4.04 -5.56 -8.68
N SER A 104 -3.27 -6.63 -8.89
CA SER A 104 -2.59 -7.31 -7.79
C SER A 104 -1.27 -7.90 -8.26
N TYR A 105 -0.20 -7.15 -8.08
CA TYR A 105 1.14 -7.58 -8.44
C TYR A 105 1.79 -8.40 -7.32
N GLN A 106 2.58 -9.40 -7.73
CA GLN A 106 3.44 -10.17 -6.84
C GLN A 106 4.86 -10.23 -7.41
N ALA A 107 5.83 -10.02 -6.54
CA ALA A 107 7.26 -10.16 -6.83
C ALA A 107 7.73 -11.61 -6.66
N TYR A 108 8.67 -12.03 -7.52
CA TYR A 108 9.31 -13.34 -7.47
C TYR A 108 10.81 -13.20 -7.68
N VAL A 109 11.58 -14.03 -6.97
CA VAL A 109 13.00 -14.27 -7.23
C VAL A 109 13.17 -15.75 -7.51
N ILE A 110 13.65 -16.08 -8.70
CA ILE A 110 13.91 -17.45 -9.14
C ILE A 110 15.43 -17.62 -9.24
N ASP A 111 15.97 -18.57 -8.47
CA ASP A 111 17.37 -18.99 -8.56
C ASP A 111 17.46 -20.26 -9.39
N HIS A 112 17.83 -20.12 -10.67
CA HIS A 112 17.99 -21.24 -11.59
C HIS A 112 19.19 -22.14 -11.25
N THR A 113 20.10 -21.70 -10.38
CA THR A 113 21.22 -22.53 -9.90
C THR A 113 20.75 -23.59 -8.90
N SER A 114 19.92 -23.16 -7.93
CA SER A 114 19.43 -24.03 -6.85
C SER A 114 18.03 -24.59 -7.10
N GLY A 115 17.30 -24.05 -8.08
CA GLY A 115 15.89 -24.36 -8.35
C GLY A 115 14.93 -23.75 -7.32
N GLN A 116 15.40 -22.81 -6.49
CA GLN A 116 14.58 -22.16 -5.46
C GLN A 116 13.78 -20.98 -6.03
N VAL A 117 12.60 -20.74 -5.45
CA VAL A 117 11.79 -19.56 -5.72
C VAL A 117 11.41 -18.90 -4.39
N ALA A 118 11.66 -17.60 -4.27
CA ALA A 118 11.17 -16.77 -3.19
C ALA A 118 10.01 -15.90 -3.70
N TYR A 119 9.00 -15.72 -2.85
CA TYR A 119 7.75 -15.03 -3.18
C TYR A 119 7.62 -13.79 -2.31
N GLY A 120 7.26 -12.68 -2.94
CA GLY A 120 6.99 -11.43 -2.29
C GLY A 120 5.56 -11.34 -1.79
N ILE A 121 5.24 -10.19 -1.20
CA ILE A 121 3.89 -9.83 -0.86
C ILE A 121 3.07 -9.71 -2.13
N ARG A 122 1.88 -10.30 -2.08
CA ARG A 122 0.84 -10.03 -3.07
C ARG A 122 0.06 -8.84 -2.56
N ASN A 123 0.22 -7.71 -3.22
CA ASN A 123 -0.54 -6.50 -2.95
C ASN A 123 -1.61 -6.32 -4.02
#